data_AF-A0A125Q6P5-F1
#
_entry.id   AF-A0A125Q6P5-F1
#
_cell.length_a   1.000
_cell.length_b   1.000
_cell.length_c   1.000
_cell.angle_alpha   90.00
_cell.angle_beta   90.00
_cell.angle_gamma   90.00
#
_symmetry.space_group_name_H-M   'P 1'
#
loop_
_entity.id
_entity.type
_entity.pdbx_description
1 polymer ?
#
loop_
_entity_poly.entity_id
_entity_poly.type
_entity_poly.pdbx_seq_one_letter_code
_entity_poly.pdbx_strand_id
1 'polypeptide(L)'
;MPAKGRTTATNPQPLEREDILNPQAISTLSAGAVSAMSAVGAAVIKKNKAALRKNADWFWHTFAKCEAKAARLAEEAARDPEAWGDATFVETYARQLPKLLTAALEAHEKALEGK
;
A
#
# COMPACT_ATOMS: atom_id res chain seq x y z
N MET A 1 27.30 -44.05 -4.00
CA MET A 1 25.93 -43.46 -3.96
C MET A 1 26.02 -42.02 -4.45
N PRO A 2 25.34 -41.60 -5.53
CA PRO A 2 25.35 -40.19 -5.92
C PRO A 2 24.20 -39.43 -5.26
N ALA A 3 24.54 -38.43 -4.44
CA ALA A 3 23.59 -37.50 -3.85
C ALA A 3 23.07 -36.53 -4.92
N LYS A 4 21.75 -36.52 -5.09
CA LYS A 4 21.00 -35.69 -6.03
C LYS A 4 20.91 -34.27 -5.47
N GLY A 5 21.83 -33.40 -5.87
CA GLY A 5 21.80 -31.96 -5.59
C GLY A 5 20.76 -31.27 -6.46
N ARG A 6 19.62 -30.93 -5.86
CA ARG A 6 18.49 -30.22 -6.46
C ARG A 6 18.90 -28.79 -6.84
N THR A 7 18.97 -28.52 -8.13
CA THR A 7 19.03 -27.17 -8.71
C THR A 7 17.79 -26.39 -8.29
N THR A 8 17.93 -25.43 -7.39
CA THR A 8 16.94 -24.37 -7.20
C THR A 8 17.02 -23.46 -8.42
N ALA A 9 16.04 -23.61 -9.31
CA ALA A 9 15.76 -22.64 -10.35
C ALA A 9 15.55 -21.27 -9.69
N THR A 10 16.48 -20.35 -9.94
CA THR A 10 16.29 -18.92 -9.77
C THR A 10 15.13 -18.54 -10.69
N ASN A 11 13.93 -18.53 -10.13
CA ASN A 11 12.76 -18.03 -10.83
C ASN A 11 13.01 -16.53 -11.08
N PRO A 12 12.96 -16.04 -12.32
CA PRO A 12 13.05 -14.61 -12.58
C PRO A 12 11.91 -13.93 -11.82
N GLN A 13 12.27 -13.01 -10.91
CA GLN A 13 11.27 -12.19 -10.24
C GLN A 13 10.47 -11.46 -11.32
N PRO A 14 9.13 -11.59 -11.36
CA PRO A 14 8.34 -10.78 -12.24
C PRO A 14 8.54 -9.32 -11.83
N LEU A 15 8.76 -8.45 -12.81
CA LEU A 15 8.74 -7.00 -12.71
C LEU A 15 7.86 -6.54 -11.55
N GLU A 16 8.47 -5.78 -10.64
CA GLU A 16 7.88 -4.87 -9.67
C GLU A 16 6.37 -4.68 -9.87
N ARG A 17 5.55 -5.52 -9.23
CA ARG A 17 4.14 -5.19 -9.05
C ARG A 17 4.09 -4.09 -8.00
N GLU A 18 4.24 -2.85 -8.44
CA GLU A 18 4.15 -1.63 -7.60
C GLU A 18 2.84 -1.56 -6.79
N ASP A 19 1.84 -2.35 -7.20
CA ASP A 19 0.51 -2.45 -6.58
C ASP A 19 0.42 -3.49 -5.46
N ILE A 20 1.49 -4.24 -5.15
CA ILE A 20 1.46 -5.27 -4.09
C ILE A 20 2.26 -4.78 -2.88
N LEU A 21 1.59 -4.70 -1.73
CA LEU A 21 2.22 -4.51 -0.43
C LEU A 21 3.34 -5.53 -0.22
N ASN A 22 4.54 -5.06 0.13
CA ASN A 22 5.68 -5.93 0.35
C ASN A 22 5.44 -6.83 1.58
N PRO A 23 5.30 -8.17 1.41
CA PRO A 23 4.96 -9.05 2.51
C PRO A 23 6.06 -9.12 3.58
N GLN A 24 7.32 -8.91 3.18
CA GLN A 24 8.43 -8.88 4.14
C GLN A 24 8.36 -7.64 5.04
N ALA A 25 7.92 -6.50 4.50
CA ALA A 25 7.79 -5.28 5.28
C ALA A 25 6.62 -5.33 6.26
N ILE A 26 5.49 -5.91 5.85
CA ILE A 26 4.37 -6.16 6.79
C ILE A 26 4.82 -7.10 7.91
N SER A 27 5.63 -8.11 7.60
CA SER A 27 6.10 -9.09 8.59
C SER A 27 7.02 -8.48 9.66
N THR A 28 7.62 -7.32 9.39
CA THR A 28 8.47 -6.61 10.36
C THR A 28 7.71 -5.60 11.22
N LEU A 29 6.47 -5.25 10.86
CA LEU A 29 5.66 -4.31 11.63
C LEU A 29 5.11 -4.96 12.90
N SER A 30 5.04 -4.20 13.99
CA SER A 30 4.33 -4.66 15.18
C SER A 30 2.83 -4.80 14.91
N ALA A 31 2.16 -5.62 15.73
CA ALA A 31 0.70 -5.73 15.72
C ALA A 31 0.00 -4.37 15.91
N GLY A 32 0.63 -3.43 16.64
CA GLY A 32 0.14 -2.07 16.81
C GLY A 32 0.14 -1.29 15.49
N ALA A 33 1.22 -1.36 14.72
CA ALA A 33 1.32 -0.71 13.42
C ALA A 33 0.32 -1.29 12.41
N VAL A 34 0.16 -2.61 12.36
CA VAL A 34 -0.84 -3.28 11.48
C VAL A 34 -2.27 -2.88 11.85
N SER A 35 -2.58 -2.78 13.15
CA SER A 35 -3.88 -2.30 13.64
C SER A 35 -4.12 -0.84 13.24
N ALA A 36 -3.10 0.02 13.38
CA ALA A 36 -3.18 1.42 12.97
C ALA A 36 -3.38 1.57 11.46
N MET A 37 -2.68 0.79 10.63
CA MET A 37 -2.91 0.77 9.17
C MET A 37 -4.37 0.44 8.83
N SER A 38 -4.92 -0.59 9.49
CA SER A 38 -6.31 -1.00 9.30
C SER A 38 -7.30 0.11 9.70
N ALA A 39 -7.05 0.79 10.82
CA ALA A 39 -7.88 1.91 11.27
C ALA A 39 -7.83 3.10 10.30
N VAL A 40 -6.63 3.44 9.80
CA VAL A 40 -6.44 4.49 8.79
C VAL A 40 -7.15 4.13 7.49
N GLY A 41 -6.99 2.90 6.99
CA GLY A 41 -7.67 2.42 5.80
C GLY A 41 -9.19 2.53 5.91
N ALA A 42 -9.76 2.05 7.02
CA ALA A 42 -11.19 2.15 7.30
C ALA A 42 -11.67 3.61 7.37
N ALA A 43 -10.90 4.52 7.98
CA ALA A 43 -11.23 5.94 8.06
C ALA A 43 -11.24 6.60 6.66
N VAL A 44 -10.25 6.29 5.82
CA VAL A 44 -10.15 6.78 4.44
C VAL A 44 -11.32 6.27 3.58
N ILE A 45 -11.66 4.99 3.70
CA ILE A 45 -12.82 4.39 3.01
C ILE A 45 -14.11 5.08 3.46
N LYS A 46 -14.30 5.27 4.77
CA LYS A 46 -15.48 5.95 5.33
C LYS A 46 -15.62 7.39 4.83
N LYS A 47 -14.51 8.13 4.74
CA LYS A 47 -14.48 9.51 4.20
C LYS A 47 -14.88 9.55 2.73
N ASN A 48 -14.48 8.55 1.94
CA ASN A 48 -14.72 8.49 0.49
C ASN A 48 -15.88 7.57 0.08
N LYS A 49 -16.83 7.32 0.98
CA LYS A 49 -17.97 6.41 0.76
C LYS A 49 -18.80 6.74 -0.48
N ALA A 50 -18.87 8.02 -0.87
CA ALA A 50 -19.55 8.44 -2.09
C ALA A 50 -18.88 7.86 -3.35
N ALA A 51 -17.54 7.91 -3.45
CA ALA A 51 -16.80 7.33 -4.56
C ALA A 51 -16.94 5.80 -4.61
N LEU A 52 -16.87 5.14 -3.46
CA LEU A 52 -17.10 3.70 -3.33
C LEU A 52 -18.49 3.29 -3.85
N ARG A 53 -19.53 4.09 -3.60
CA ARG A 53 -20.90 3.82 -4.09
C ARG A 53 -21.05 4.03 -5.60
N LYS A 54 -20.28 4.94 -6.20
CA LYS A 54 -20.35 5.24 -7.64
C LYS A 54 -19.77 4.09 -8.47
N ASN A 55 -18.59 3.58 -8.08
CA ASN A 55 -17.96 2.45 -8.75
C ASN A 55 -17.07 1.68 -7.75
N ALA A 56 -17.60 0.59 -7.20
CA ALA A 56 -16.96 -0.16 -6.14
C ALA A 56 -15.68 -0.87 -6.61
N ASP A 57 -15.72 -1.56 -7.75
CA ASP A 57 -14.58 -2.32 -8.26
C ASP A 57 -13.40 -1.41 -8.57
N TRP A 58 -13.66 -0.28 -9.25
CA TRP A 58 -12.62 0.71 -9.54
C TRP A 58 -12.08 1.36 -8.26
N PHE A 59 -12.96 1.66 -7.30
CA PHE A 59 -12.54 2.22 -6.01
C PHE A 59 -11.62 1.27 -5.26
N TRP A 60 -11.99 -0.01 -5.14
CA TRP A 60 -11.17 -1.00 -4.44
C TRP A 60 -9.83 -1.23 -5.12
N HIS A 61 -9.82 -1.30 -6.45
CA HIS A 61 -8.57 -1.39 -7.21
C HIS A 61 -7.68 -0.19 -6.92
N THR A 62 -8.20 1.03 -7.07
CA THR A 62 -7.45 2.28 -6.83
C THR A 62 -7.00 2.42 -5.38
N PHE A 63 -7.85 2.03 -4.43
CA PHE A 63 -7.53 2.02 -3.01
C PHE A 63 -6.36 1.10 -2.73
N ALA A 64 -6.37 -0.14 -3.23
CA ALA A 64 -5.27 -1.09 -3.04
C ALA A 64 -3.94 -0.55 -3.60
N LYS A 65 -3.97 0.10 -4.78
CA LYS A 65 -2.78 0.76 -5.33
C LYS A 65 -2.24 1.87 -4.43
N CYS A 66 -3.15 2.73 -3.95
CA CYS A 66 -2.78 3.83 -3.05
C CYS A 66 -2.27 3.31 -1.71
N GLU A 67 -2.85 2.23 -1.21
CA GLU A 67 -2.46 1.56 0.04
C GLU A 67 -1.05 0.98 -0.06
N ALA A 68 -0.76 0.23 -1.13
CA ALA A 68 0.57 -0.31 -1.40
C ALA A 68 1.61 0.81 -1.53
N LYS A 69 1.29 1.89 -2.26
CA LYS A 69 2.19 3.03 -2.42
C LYS A 69 2.41 3.80 -1.10
N ALA A 70 1.37 4.00 -0.30
CA ALA A 70 1.48 4.65 1.01
C ALA A 70 2.35 3.84 1.97
N ALA A 71 2.18 2.51 1.98
CA ALA A 71 3.00 1.61 2.79
C ALA A 71 4.46 1.66 2.35
N ARG A 72 4.75 1.61 1.05
CA ARG A 72 6.14 1.73 0.54
C ARG A 72 6.81 3.04 0.98
N LEU A 73 6.12 4.18 0.86
CA LEU A 73 6.65 5.46 1.33
C LEU A 73 6.89 5.47 2.85
N ALA A 74 6.02 4.80 3.60
CA ALA A 74 6.16 4.65 5.04
C ALA A 74 7.32 3.72 5.43
N GLU A 75 7.56 2.64 4.68
CA GLU A 75 8.73 1.77 4.84
C GLU A 75 10.02 2.53 4.58
N GLU A 76 10.07 3.29 3.49
CA GLU A 76 11.23 4.10 3.12
C GLU A 76 11.52 5.15 4.21
N ALA A 77 10.49 5.81 4.75
CA ALA A 77 10.64 6.76 5.85
C ALA A 77 11.07 6.09 7.17
N ALA A 78 10.59 4.89 7.45
CA ALA A 78 10.93 4.16 8.68
C ALA A 78 12.34 3.54 8.67
N ARG A 79 12.99 3.47 7.50
CA ARG A 79 14.38 3.00 7.35
C ARG A 79 15.43 4.08 7.61
N ASP A 80 15.03 5.34 7.75
CA ASP A 80 15.96 6.41 8.10
C ASP A 80 16.58 6.13 9.49
N PRO A 81 17.91 6.28 9.67
CA PRO A 81 18.56 6.05 10.97
C PRO A 81 17.99 6.89 12.12
N GLU A 82 17.44 8.07 11.81
CA GLU A 82 16.81 8.97 12.79
C GLU A 82 15.29 8.73 12.93
N ALA A 83 14.73 7.73 12.22
CA ALA A 83 13.33 7.37 12.32
C ALA A 83 13.01 6.59 13.60
N TRP A 84 11.75 6.69 14.01
CA TRP A 84 11.20 6.04 15.19
C TRP A 84 10.48 4.73 14.81
N GLY A 85 11.04 3.99 13.84
CA GLY A 85 10.52 2.72 13.34
C GLY A 85 9.02 2.76 13.02
N ASP A 86 8.24 1.91 13.70
CA ASP A 86 6.79 1.79 13.54
C ASP A 86 6.02 3.11 13.72
N ALA A 87 6.49 4.01 14.59
CA ALA A 87 5.82 5.30 14.78
C ALA A 87 5.93 6.17 13.52
N THR A 88 7.14 6.26 12.95
CA THR A 88 7.40 6.97 11.68
C THR A 88 6.68 6.32 10.50
N PHE A 89 6.62 4.98 10.49
CA PHE A 89 5.83 4.23 9.52
C PHE A 89 4.35 4.64 9.58
N VAL A 90 3.71 4.51 10.74
CA VAL A 90 2.28 4.78 10.90
C VAL A 90 1.96 6.24 10.59
N GLU A 91 2.79 7.18 11.03
CA GLU A 91 2.61 8.60 10.74
C GLU A 91 2.66 8.87 9.23
N THR A 92 3.68 8.33 8.56
CA THR A 92 3.87 8.53 7.12
C THR A 92 2.71 7.88 6.35
N TYR A 93 2.33 6.66 6.70
CA TYR A 93 1.21 5.95 6.08
C TYR A 93 -0.10 6.72 6.22
N ALA A 94 -0.43 7.16 7.44
CA ALA A 94 -1.64 7.94 7.73
C ALA A 94 -1.66 9.29 7.00
N ARG A 95 -0.50 9.89 6.77
CA ARG A 95 -0.36 11.16 6.03
C ARG A 95 -0.49 10.96 4.51
N GLN A 96 0.03 9.85 3.97
CA GLN A 96 0.11 9.62 2.52
C GLN A 96 -1.16 9.00 1.94
N LEU A 97 -1.75 7.99 2.60
CA LEU A 97 -2.90 7.26 2.05
C LEU A 97 -4.09 8.17 1.66
N PRO A 98 -4.53 9.12 2.50
CA PRO A 98 -5.63 10.02 2.12
C PRO A 98 -5.27 10.90 0.91
N LYS A 99 -4.01 11.36 0.82
CA LYS A 99 -3.55 12.24 -0.26
C LYS A 99 -3.53 11.50 -1.60
N LEU A 100 -2.96 10.30 -1.61
CA LEU A 100 -2.87 9.46 -2.80
C LEU A 100 -4.26 9.11 -3.32
N LEU A 101 -5.17 8.72 -2.43
CA LEU A 101 -6.52 8.37 -2.83
C LEU A 101 -7.29 9.60 -3.34
N THR A 102 -7.23 10.73 -2.65
CA THR A 102 -7.88 11.96 -3.13
C THR A 102 -7.37 12.38 -4.51
N ALA A 103 -6.06 12.37 -4.73
CA ALA A 103 -5.49 12.70 -6.03
C ALA A 103 -5.95 11.72 -7.13
N ALA A 104 -6.05 10.43 -6.83
CA ALA A 104 -6.53 9.43 -7.78
C ALA A 104 -8.04 9.60 -8.09
N LEU A 105 -8.85 9.94 -7.09
CA LEU A 105 -10.27 10.24 -7.26
C LEU A 105 -10.48 11.48 -8.15
N GLU A 106 -9.75 12.56 -7.88
CA GLU A 106 -9.81 13.80 -8.68
C GLU A 106 -9.35 13.59 -10.12
N ALA A 107 -8.29 12.81 -10.33
CA ALA A 107 -7.81 12.47 -11.68
C ALA A 107 -8.84 11.67 -12.47
N HIS A 108 -9.54 10.75 -11.82
CA HIS A 108 -10.60 9.96 -12.45
C HIS A 108 -11.84 10.81 -12.78
N GLU A 109 -12.25 11.71 -11.88
CA GLU A 109 -13.37 12.63 -12.15
C GLU A 109 -13.10 13.52 -13.36
N LYS A 110 -11.91 14.13 -13.43
CA LYS A 110 -11.47 14.91 -14.60
C LYS A 110 -11.46 14.09 -15.90
N ALA A 111 -11.02 12.83 -15.82
CA ALA A 111 -11.01 11.93 -16.99
C ALA A 111 -12.41 11.53 -17.46
N LEU A 112 -13.41 11.57 -16.58
CA LEU A 112 -14.82 11.36 -16.93
C LEU A 112 -15.49 12.61 -17.50
N GLU A 113 -15.13 13.80 -17.01
CA GLU A 113 -15.66 15.08 -17.52
C GLU A 113 -15.07 15.48 -18.88
N GLY A 114 -13.84 15.04 -19.18
CA GLY A 114 -13.17 15.28 -20.47
C GLY A 114 -13.59 14.34 -21.60
N LYS A 115 -14.60 13.50 -21.38
CA LYS A 115 -15.15 12.53 -22.34
C LYS A 115 -16.54 12.96 -22.80
#